data_AF-A0A7X7V843-F1
#
_entry.id   AF-A0A7X7V843-F1
#
_cell.length_a   1.000
_cell.length_b   1.000
_cell.length_c   1.000
_cell.angle_alpha   90.00
_cell.angle_beta   90.00
_cell.angle_gamma   90.00
#
_symmetry.space_group_name_H-M   'P 1'
#
loop_
_entity.id
_entity.type
_entity.pdbx_description
1 polymer ?
#
loop_
_entity_poly.entity_id
_entity_poly.type
_entity_poly.pdbx_seq_one_letter_code
_entity_poly.pdbx_strand_id
1 'polypeptide(L)'
;MLRPELQDEAIFAESMDVIVTTHQRVAQAYFDDGGIELAVPPLRGLLEIMANGQTAEGWQLDTPEFRELFTRESVLASDWYAARLDAKRDLDVAHQQRGLDMLREFSSAEGNYRVAHRMNLDVRTAEAEAELARMKAADYRESLVGTIGRQTKFA
;
A
#
# COMPACT_ATOMS: atom_id res chain seq x y z
N MET A 1 19.87 19.01 -29.08
CA MET A 1 19.27 17.82 -28.47
C MET A 1 18.39 18.12 -27.23
N LEU A 2 18.62 19.21 -26.47
CA LEU A 2 17.84 19.51 -25.24
C LEU A 2 16.40 19.98 -25.47
N ARG A 3 16.08 20.42 -26.69
CA ARG A 3 14.76 20.92 -27.12
C ARG A 3 14.30 20.15 -28.36
N PRO A 4 13.80 18.91 -28.19
CA PRO A 4 13.40 18.05 -29.30
C PRO A 4 12.28 18.64 -30.17
N GLU A 5 11.42 19.49 -29.60
CA GLU A 5 10.36 20.22 -30.29
C GLU A 5 10.87 21.13 -31.43
N LEU A 6 12.13 21.56 -31.39
CA LEU A 6 12.74 22.37 -32.46
C LEU A 6 13.20 21.55 -33.68
N GLN A 7 13.20 20.22 -33.57
CA GLN A 7 13.54 19.35 -34.70
C GLN A 7 12.34 19.19 -35.63
N ASP A 8 11.16 18.96 -35.05
CA ASP A 8 9.87 18.93 -35.74
C ASP A 8 8.74 19.12 -34.70
N GLU A 9 8.05 20.26 -34.78
CA GLU A 9 6.98 20.61 -33.84
C GLU A 9 5.74 19.72 -34.02
N ALA A 10 5.43 19.33 -35.26
CA ALA A 10 4.27 18.50 -35.56
C ALA A 10 4.45 17.10 -34.99
N ILE A 11 5.63 16.52 -35.15
CA ILE A 11 5.96 15.20 -34.57
C ILE A 11 5.99 15.25 -33.04
N PHE A 12 6.46 16.36 -32.46
CA PHE A 12 6.42 16.55 -31.01
C PHE A 12 4.97 16.58 -30.48
N ALA A 13 4.08 17.33 -31.14
CA ALA A 13 2.66 17.41 -30.79
C ALA A 13 1.95 16.04 -30.96
N GLU A 14 2.16 15.35 -32.08
CA GLU A 14 1.61 14.01 -32.32
C GLU A 14 2.05 13.02 -31.23
N SER A 15 3.31 13.11 -30.79
CA SER A 15 3.82 12.27 -29.70
C SER A 15 3.10 12.53 -28.38
N MET A 16 2.73 13.79 -28.08
CA MET A 16 1.93 14.12 -26.89
C MET A 16 0.51 13.55 -26.99
N ASP A 17 -0.13 13.65 -28.15
CA ASP A 17 -1.46 13.08 -28.39
C ASP A 17 -1.48 11.56 -28.19
N VAL A 18 -0.43 10.87 -28.66
CA VAL A 18 -0.25 9.42 -28.44
C VAL A 18 -0.10 9.10 -26.95
N ILE A 19 0.65 9.90 -26.19
CA ILE A 19 0.79 9.74 -24.74
C ILE A 19 -0.57 9.88 -24.04
N VAL A 20 -1.32 10.95 -24.34
CA VAL A 20 -2.63 11.20 -23.73
C VAL A 20 -3.64 10.10 -24.10
N THR A 21 -3.67 9.68 -25.35
CA THR A 21 -4.53 8.56 -25.81
C THR A 21 -4.18 7.26 -25.07
N THR A 22 -2.89 7.03 -24.83
CA THR A 22 -2.42 5.85 -24.08
C THR A 22 -2.82 5.94 -22.60
N HIS A 23 -2.69 7.12 -21.98
CA HIS A 23 -3.15 7.35 -20.61
C HIS A 23 -4.63 7.03 -20.47
N GLN A 24 -5.48 7.54 -21.37
CA GLN A 24 -6.91 7.30 -21.35
C GLN A 24 -7.25 5.82 -21.43
N ARG A 25 -6.64 5.10 -22.38
CA ARG A 25 -6.87 3.66 -22.54
C ARG A 25 -6.44 2.86 -21.31
N VAL A 26 -5.30 3.18 -20.72
CA VAL A 26 -4.80 2.50 -19.51
C VAL A 26 -5.69 2.80 -18.31
N ALA A 27 -6.09 4.05 -18.13
CA ALA A 27 -6.97 4.44 -17.03
C ALA A 27 -8.33 3.75 -17.12
N GLN A 28 -8.91 3.66 -18.32
CA GLN A 28 -10.19 2.98 -18.55
C GLN A 28 -10.18 1.52 -18.06
N ALA A 29 -9.07 0.80 -18.21
CA ALA A 29 -8.96 -0.58 -17.73
C ALA A 29 -9.21 -0.73 -16.22
N TYR A 30 -8.81 0.26 -15.40
CA TYR A 30 -9.06 0.26 -13.95
C TYR A 30 -10.54 0.51 -13.59
N PHE A 31 -11.29 1.18 -14.47
CA PHE A 31 -12.74 1.30 -14.31
C PHE A 31 -13.43 0.00 -14.70
N ASP A 32 -13.01 -0.59 -15.82
CA ASP A 32 -13.62 -1.79 -16.38
C ASP A 32 -13.50 -3.01 -15.45
N ASP A 33 -12.40 -3.12 -14.71
CA ASP A 33 -12.16 -4.22 -13.76
C ASP A 33 -12.52 -3.88 -12.30
N GLY A 34 -12.97 -2.65 -12.02
CA GLY A 34 -13.29 -2.15 -10.68
C GLY A 34 -12.06 -1.88 -9.79
N GLY A 35 -10.84 -1.97 -10.33
CA GLY A 35 -9.58 -1.70 -9.63
C GLY A 35 -9.47 -0.26 -9.13
N ILE A 36 -10.18 0.68 -9.75
CA ILE A 36 -10.28 2.07 -9.27
C ILE A 36 -10.81 2.16 -7.83
N GLU A 37 -11.68 1.24 -7.40
CA GLU A 37 -12.22 1.21 -6.03
C GLU A 37 -11.20 0.78 -4.97
N LEU A 38 -10.00 0.34 -5.40
CA LEU A 38 -8.87 0.02 -4.53
C LEU A 38 -7.83 1.14 -4.48
N ALA A 39 -7.91 2.11 -5.40
CA ALA A 39 -6.96 3.20 -5.49
C ALA A 39 -7.09 4.13 -4.28
N VAL A 40 -5.95 4.59 -3.78
CA VAL A 40 -5.91 5.66 -2.77
C VAL A 40 -6.37 6.97 -3.42
N PRO A 41 -6.92 7.93 -2.64
CA PRO A 41 -7.54 9.13 -3.20
C PRO A 41 -6.74 9.88 -4.28
N PRO A 42 -5.43 10.18 -4.12
CA PRO A 42 -4.68 10.86 -5.19
C PRO A 42 -4.59 10.05 -6.49
N LEU A 43 -4.44 8.73 -6.41
CA LEU A 43 -4.37 7.88 -7.59
C LEU A 43 -5.74 7.65 -8.23
N ARG A 44 -6.81 7.58 -7.44
CA ARG A 44 -8.19 7.56 -7.96
C ARG A 44 -8.46 8.81 -8.79
N GLY A 45 -8.18 10.00 -8.24
CA GLY A 45 -8.35 11.25 -8.98
C GLY A 45 -7.48 11.32 -10.24
N LEU A 46 -6.23 10.82 -10.18
CA LEU A 46 -5.37 10.78 -11.37
C LEU A 46 -5.93 9.87 -12.47
N LEU A 47 -6.44 8.69 -12.11
CA LEU A 47 -7.08 7.77 -13.07
C LEU A 47 -8.36 8.39 -13.66
N GLU A 48 -9.17 9.09 -12.85
CA GLU A 48 -10.33 9.83 -13.32
C GLU A 48 -9.95 10.92 -14.31
N ILE A 49 -8.91 11.72 -14.02
CA ILE A 49 -8.40 12.74 -14.93
C ILE A 49 -7.88 12.12 -16.23
N MET A 50 -7.14 11.01 -16.15
CA MET A 50 -6.62 10.33 -17.33
C MET A 50 -7.75 9.79 -18.23
N ALA A 51 -8.84 9.26 -17.65
CA ALA A 51 -9.95 8.70 -18.40
C ALA A 51 -10.95 9.76 -18.92
N ASN A 52 -11.26 10.77 -18.09
CA ASN A 52 -12.39 11.67 -18.26
C ASN A 52 -11.99 13.15 -18.38
N GLY A 53 -10.70 13.48 -18.22
CA GLY A 53 -10.17 14.85 -18.22
C GLY A 53 -10.27 15.56 -16.86
N GLN A 54 -11.10 15.09 -15.95
CA GLN A 54 -11.30 15.66 -14.61
C GLN A 54 -11.70 14.61 -13.58
N THR A 55 -11.51 14.92 -12.29
CA THR A 55 -12.04 14.11 -11.18
C THR A 55 -13.56 14.24 -11.06
N ALA A 56 -14.18 13.39 -10.23
CA ALA A 56 -15.60 13.50 -9.88
C ALA A 56 -15.97 14.86 -9.25
N GLU A 57 -15.04 15.48 -8.51
CA GLU A 57 -15.16 16.81 -7.91
C GLU A 57 -14.93 17.96 -8.91
N GLY A 58 -14.52 17.64 -10.14
CA GLY A 58 -14.24 18.62 -11.20
C GLY A 58 -12.81 19.15 -11.21
N TRP A 59 -11.87 18.53 -10.49
CA TRP A 59 -10.46 18.93 -10.51
C TRP A 59 -9.74 18.44 -11.76
N GLN A 60 -8.76 19.22 -12.22
CA GLN A 60 -7.85 18.91 -13.32
C GLN A 60 -6.40 18.76 -12.81
N LEU A 61 -5.47 18.39 -13.70
CA LEU A 61 -4.06 18.15 -13.34
C LEU A 61 -3.41 19.33 -12.62
N ASP A 62 -3.75 20.56 -12.95
CA ASP A 62 -3.15 21.78 -12.40
C ASP A 62 -3.91 22.35 -11.20
N THR A 63 -5.05 21.74 -10.83
CA THR A 63 -5.86 22.20 -9.71
C THR A 63 -5.06 22.08 -8.39
N PRO A 64 -4.89 23.18 -7.62
CA PRO A 64 -4.07 23.17 -6.41
C PRO A 64 -4.51 22.12 -5.38
N GLU A 65 -5.82 21.96 -5.20
CA GLU A 65 -6.42 21.00 -4.27
C GLU A 65 -6.08 19.56 -4.66
N PHE A 66 -6.08 19.25 -5.96
CA PHE A 66 -5.67 17.93 -6.46
C PHE A 66 -4.16 17.69 -6.27
N ARG A 67 -3.34 18.71 -6.54
CA ARG A 67 -1.88 18.63 -6.33
C ARG A 67 -1.52 18.42 -4.87
N GLU A 68 -2.27 19.04 -3.96
CA GLU A 68 -2.07 18.93 -2.52
C GLU A 68 -2.20 17.48 -2.03
N LEU A 69 -3.07 16.66 -2.65
CA LEU A 69 -3.21 15.24 -2.29
C LEU A 69 -1.92 14.41 -2.43
N PHE A 70 -0.95 14.90 -3.22
CA PHE A 70 0.34 14.24 -3.45
C PHE A 70 1.46 14.75 -2.53
N THR A 71 1.21 15.77 -1.70
CA THR A 71 2.23 16.27 -0.78
C THR A 71 2.47 15.26 0.34
N ARG A 72 3.70 15.22 0.85
CA ARG A 72 4.08 14.32 1.94
C ARG A 72 3.22 14.61 3.18
N GLU A 73 3.01 15.88 3.46
CA GLU A 73 2.25 16.38 4.61
C GLU A 73 0.80 15.90 4.54
N SER A 74 0.15 16.06 3.39
CA SER A 74 -1.23 15.62 3.18
C SER A 74 -1.36 14.09 3.24
N VAL A 75 -0.40 13.34 2.70
CA VAL A 75 -0.39 11.87 2.80
C VAL A 75 -0.27 11.43 4.27
N LEU A 76 0.71 11.96 5.01
CA LEU A 76 0.95 11.56 6.40
C LEU A 76 -0.21 11.93 7.33
N ALA A 77 -0.92 13.03 7.04
CA ALA A 77 -2.07 13.47 7.81
C ALA A 77 -3.39 12.77 7.43
N SER A 78 -3.41 11.97 6.36
CA SER A 78 -4.64 11.40 5.81
C SER A 78 -5.12 10.14 6.54
N ASP A 79 -6.44 10.01 6.64
CA ASP A 79 -7.09 8.81 7.21
C ASP A 79 -6.81 7.56 6.39
N TRP A 80 -6.74 7.68 5.05
CA TRP A 80 -6.46 6.53 4.19
C TRP A 80 -5.06 5.98 4.43
N TYR A 81 -4.07 6.84 4.70
CA TYR A 81 -2.72 6.40 5.03
C TYR A 81 -2.68 5.77 6.42
N ALA A 82 -3.32 6.40 7.42
CA ALA A 82 -3.44 5.83 8.76
C ALA A 82 -4.06 4.41 8.74
N ALA A 83 -5.12 4.22 7.97
CA ALA A 83 -5.78 2.93 7.81
C ALA A 83 -4.84 1.86 7.20
N ARG A 84 -3.93 2.23 6.29
CA ARG A 84 -2.93 1.29 5.73
C ARG A 84 -1.93 0.84 6.77
N LEU A 85 -1.54 1.72 7.69
CA LEU A 85 -0.61 1.40 8.76
C LEU A 85 -1.28 0.51 9.82
N ASP A 86 -2.56 0.76 10.13
CA ASP A 86 -3.34 -0.11 11.01
C ASP A 86 -3.52 -1.50 10.40
N ALA A 87 -3.89 -1.59 9.12
CA ALA A 87 -3.97 -2.87 8.41
C ALA A 87 -2.64 -3.64 8.40
N LYS A 88 -1.50 -2.94 8.37
CA LYS A 88 -0.18 -3.57 8.48
C LYS A 88 0.04 -4.15 9.87
N ARG A 89 -0.17 -3.34 10.92
CA ARG A 89 -0.08 -3.81 12.32
C ARG A 89 -0.95 -5.03 12.56
N ASP A 90 -2.22 -4.97 12.14
CA ASP A 90 -3.19 -6.03 12.41
C ASP A 90 -2.80 -7.35 11.73
N LEU A 91 -2.30 -7.27 10.49
CA LEU A 91 -1.74 -8.46 9.83
C LEU A 91 -0.53 -9.00 10.58
N ASP A 92 0.42 -8.16 10.97
CA ASP A 92 1.64 -8.61 11.64
C ASP A 92 1.32 -9.31 12.95
N VAL A 93 0.43 -8.72 13.74
CA VAL A 93 -0.09 -9.32 14.98
C VAL A 93 -0.78 -10.65 14.70
N ALA A 94 -1.67 -10.71 13.70
CA ALA A 94 -2.37 -11.94 13.35
C ALA A 94 -1.41 -13.04 12.85
N HIS A 95 -0.43 -12.66 12.03
CA HIS A 95 0.59 -13.58 11.51
C HIS A 95 1.47 -14.13 12.65
N GLN A 96 1.95 -13.24 13.52
CA GLN A 96 2.79 -13.61 14.65
C GLN A 96 2.03 -14.49 15.65
N GLN A 97 0.76 -14.17 15.93
CA GLN A 97 -0.11 -15.00 16.76
C GLN A 97 -0.28 -16.40 16.18
N ARG A 98 -0.57 -16.52 14.86
CA ARG A 98 -0.66 -17.83 14.20
C ARG A 98 0.64 -18.63 14.32
N GLY A 99 1.78 -17.99 14.11
CA GLY A 99 3.08 -18.64 14.26
C GLY A 99 3.32 -19.16 15.68
N LEU A 100 2.95 -18.36 16.70
CA LEU A 100 3.04 -18.73 18.10
C LEU A 100 2.11 -19.92 18.43
N ASP A 101 0.88 -19.90 17.92
CA ASP A 101 -0.09 -20.98 18.15
C ASP A 101 0.41 -22.30 17.53
N MET A 102 0.97 -22.25 16.31
CA MET A 102 1.59 -23.43 15.67
C MET A 102 2.80 -23.97 16.45
N LEU A 103 3.65 -23.09 17.00
CA LEU A 103 4.78 -23.51 17.84
C LEU A 103 4.32 -24.24 19.11
N ARG A 104 3.28 -23.72 19.76
CA ARG A 104 2.69 -24.32 20.97
C ARG A 104 1.99 -25.65 20.66
N GLU A 105 1.23 -25.70 19.58
CA GLU A 105 0.58 -26.93 19.11
C GLU A 105 1.62 -28.03 18.82
N PHE A 106 2.64 -27.71 18.03
CA PHE A 106 3.69 -28.67 17.69
C PHE A 106 4.46 -29.16 18.93
N SER A 107 4.77 -28.25 19.86
CA SER A 107 5.55 -28.57 21.06
C SER A 107 4.77 -29.42 22.08
N SER A 108 3.44 -29.28 22.11
CA SER A 108 2.56 -30.03 23.03
C SER A 108 2.07 -31.37 22.48
N ALA A 109 2.22 -31.61 21.17
CA ALA A 109 1.84 -32.88 20.55
C ALA A 109 2.66 -34.07 21.09
N GLU A 110 1.97 -35.19 21.30
CA GLU A 110 2.57 -36.43 21.80
C GLU A 110 3.71 -36.90 20.89
N GLY A 111 4.85 -37.30 21.49
CA GLY A 111 6.03 -37.75 20.76
C GLY A 111 6.97 -36.64 20.27
N ASN A 112 6.57 -35.36 20.29
CA ASN A 112 7.40 -34.26 19.77
C ASN A 112 8.43 -33.72 20.78
N TYR A 113 8.37 -34.12 22.06
CA TYR A 113 9.21 -33.53 23.12
C TYR A 113 10.71 -33.50 22.80
N ARG A 114 11.28 -34.56 22.21
CA ARG A 114 12.72 -34.61 21.86
C ARG A 114 13.07 -33.64 20.75
N VAL A 115 12.19 -33.52 19.75
CA VAL A 115 12.39 -32.62 18.61
C VAL A 115 12.21 -31.17 19.08
N ALA A 116 11.17 -30.90 19.87
CA ALA A 116 10.92 -29.58 20.43
C ALA A 116 12.09 -29.09 21.28
N HIS A 117 12.64 -29.96 22.15
CA HIS A 117 13.82 -29.63 22.95
C HIS A 117 15.08 -29.43 22.08
N ARG A 118 15.34 -30.32 21.12
CA ARG A 118 16.50 -30.20 20.21
C ARG A 118 16.48 -28.91 19.37
N MET A 119 15.28 -28.42 19.05
CA MET A 119 15.08 -27.20 18.26
C MET A 119 14.95 -25.95 19.14
N ASN A 120 15.04 -26.06 20.47
CA ASN A 120 14.84 -24.97 21.44
C ASN A 120 13.51 -24.23 21.22
N LEU A 121 12.42 -24.98 21.02
CA LEU A 121 11.11 -24.38 20.72
C LEU A 121 10.54 -23.59 21.91
N ASP A 122 10.94 -23.90 23.13
CA ASP A 122 10.63 -23.11 24.33
C ASP A 122 11.19 -21.69 24.23
N VAL A 123 12.46 -21.54 23.86
CA VAL A 123 13.11 -20.23 23.66
C VAL A 123 12.44 -19.47 22.53
N ARG A 124 12.24 -20.12 21.38
CA ARG A 124 11.58 -19.48 20.22
C ARG A 124 10.14 -19.06 20.51
N THR A 125 9.43 -19.82 21.34
CA THR A 125 8.07 -19.47 21.79
C THR A 125 8.11 -18.21 22.65
N ALA A 126 9.03 -18.12 23.61
CA ALA A 126 9.19 -16.94 24.45
C ALA A 126 9.59 -15.68 23.64
N GLU A 127 10.50 -15.82 22.67
CA GLU A 127 10.86 -14.75 21.73
C GLU A 127 9.66 -14.31 20.88
N ALA A 128 8.88 -15.27 20.37
CA ALA A 128 7.69 -14.98 19.58
C ALA A 128 6.59 -14.27 20.39
N GLU A 129 6.44 -14.62 21.67
CA GLU A 129 5.54 -13.94 22.62
C GLU A 129 5.97 -12.50 22.90
N ALA A 130 7.26 -12.27 23.15
CA ALA A 130 7.81 -10.93 23.38
C ALA A 130 7.62 -10.05 22.14
N GLU A 131 7.86 -10.60 20.96
CA GLU A 131 7.68 -9.89 19.70
C GLU A 131 6.19 -9.59 19.42
N LEU A 132 5.29 -10.53 19.70
CA LEU A 132 3.85 -10.29 19.61
C LEU A 132 3.39 -9.16 20.55
N ALA A 133 3.93 -9.13 21.79
CA ALA A 133 3.63 -8.08 22.75
C ALA A 133 4.14 -6.71 22.25
N ARG A 134 5.34 -6.67 21.67
CA ARG A 134 5.89 -5.46 21.04
C ARG A 134 5.00 -4.98 19.90
N MET A 135 4.56 -5.88 19.01
CA MET A 135 3.69 -5.53 17.87
C MET A 135 2.30 -5.03 18.28
N LYS A 136 1.78 -5.47 19.43
CA LYS A 136 0.51 -4.99 19.99
C LYS A 136 0.63 -3.62 20.68
N ALA A 137 1.84 -3.17 20.99
CA ALA A 137 2.07 -1.88 21.64
C ALA A 137 1.88 -0.71 20.66
N ALA A 138 1.47 0.45 21.19
CA ALA A 138 1.26 1.66 20.39
C ALA A 138 2.55 2.10 19.65
N ASP A 139 3.71 1.98 20.29
CA ASP A 139 5.00 2.35 19.72
C ASP A 139 5.31 1.61 18.41
N TYR A 140 4.85 0.36 18.27
CA TYR A 140 5.02 -0.37 17.02
C TYR A 140 4.24 0.30 15.89
N ARG A 141 2.99 0.69 16.14
CA ARG A 141 2.17 1.39 15.16
C ARG A 141 2.75 2.75 14.77
N GLU A 142 3.34 3.47 15.71
CA GLU A 142 4.06 4.72 15.45
C GLU A 142 5.34 4.48 14.61
N SER A 143 6.06 3.39 14.88
CA SER A 143 7.25 3.03 14.11
C SER A 143 6.97 2.72 12.62
N LEU A 144 5.70 2.46 12.26
CA LEU A 144 5.29 2.23 10.88
C LEU A 144 5.06 3.53 10.09
N VAL A 145 4.98 4.69 10.75
CA VAL A 145 4.81 5.98 10.08
C VAL A 145 6.02 6.28 9.20
N GLY A 146 5.77 6.61 7.93
CA GLY A 146 6.78 6.76 6.89
C GLY A 146 7.01 5.51 6.05
N THR A 147 6.43 4.35 6.41
CA THR A 147 6.42 3.15 5.56
C THR A 147 5.22 3.15 4.60
N ILE A 148 5.15 2.19 3.68
CA ILE A 148 4.05 2.04 2.70
C ILE A 148 2.74 1.46 3.27
N GLY A 149 2.77 0.93 4.51
CA GLY A 149 1.65 0.21 5.11
C GLY A 149 1.20 -1.01 4.32
N ARG A 150 -0.10 -1.32 4.37
CA ARG A 150 -0.73 -2.45 3.67
C ARG A 150 -2.08 -2.04 3.06
N GLN A 151 -2.47 -2.68 1.96
CA GLN A 151 -3.81 -2.52 1.39
C GLN A 151 -4.89 -3.01 2.38
N THR A 152 -5.89 -2.16 2.64
CA THR A 152 -6.90 -2.38 3.69
C THR A 152 -7.95 -3.42 3.31
N LYS A 153 -8.33 -3.53 2.03
CA LYS A 153 -9.38 -4.47 1.57
C LYS A 153 -8.93 -5.95 1.48
N PHE A 154 -7.73 -6.29 1.94
CA PHE A 154 -7.22 -7.68 2.06
C PHE A 154 -6.76 -7.99 3.50
N ALA A 155 -7.28 -7.26 4.49
CA ALA A 155 -7.05 -7.51 5.91
C ALA A 155 -8.09 -8.52 6.45
#